data_AF-A0A017TBZ8-F1
#
_entry.id   AF-A0A017TBZ8-F1
#
_cell.length_a   1.000
_cell.length_b   1.000
_cell.length_c   1.000
_cell.angle_alpha   90.00
_cell.angle_beta   90.00
_cell.angle_gamma   90.00
#
_symmetry.space_group_name_H-M   'P 1'
#
loop_
_entity.id
_entity.type
_entity.pdbx_description
1 polymer ?
#
loop_
_entity_poly.entity_id
_entity_poly.type
_entity_poly.pdbx_seq_one_letter_code
_entity_poly.pdbx_strand_id
1 'polypeptide(L)'
;MKRSLLLCLAAVALSSAAGCVDTDATVFVDPSISEPQVLLTSAALGTALSGDFVLSFHLGPRASGASEVTLQGFSLTDENQETTFVASLPVNAAATFPLTVGVGKDVSVDVSFSTEPDSGIDANALCGGTLARIVGSIQDSLQDGATPVTSEPFGVGCTL
;
A
#
# COMPACT_ATOMS: atom_id res chain seq x y z
N MET A 1 34.09 -61.80 -34.30
CA MET A 1 33.06 -61.24 -35.22
C MET A 1 32.40 -60.06 -34.50
N LYS A 2 32.65 -58.80 -34.92
CA LYS A 2 31.72 -57.93 -35.69
C LYS A 2 30.41 -57.69 -34.91
N ARG A 3 29.96 -56.49 -34.50
CA ARG A 3 30.10 -55.10 -34.99
C ARG A 3 29.85 -54.11 -33.83
N SER A 4 30.69 -53.10 -33.64
CA SER A 4 30.44 -51.66 -33.89
C SER A 4 28.97 -51.23 -34.02
N LEU A 5 28.53 -50.37 -33.09
CA LEU A 5 27.63 -49.25 -33.39
C LEU A 5 28.07 -48.03 -32.57
N LEU A 6 28.73 -47.09 -33.25
CA LEU A 6 28.80 -45.68 -32.85
C LEU A 6 27.37 -45.12 -32.88
N LEU A 7 26.97 -44.32 -31.88
CA LEU A 7 26.02 -43.24 -32.12
C LEU A 7 26.46 -41.99 -31.38
N CYS A 8 26.53 -40.91 -32.15
CA CYS A 8 27.23 -39.67 -31.89
C CYS A 8 26.65 -38.84 -30.74
N LEU A 9 27.58 -38.27 -29.96
CA LEU A 9 27.44 -36.95 -29.33
C LEU A 9 27.02 -35.91 -30.39
N ALA A 10 25.91 -35.23 -30.14
CA ALA A 10 25.65 -33.91 -30.70
C ALA A 10 24.93 -33.06 -29.64
N ALA A 11 25.73 -32.21 -28.99
CA ALA A 11 25.29 -31.17 -28.09
C ALA A 11 24.51 -30.11 -28.87
N VAL A 12 23.30 -29.80 -28.41
CA VAL A 12 22.57 -28.60 -28.79
C VAL A 12 21.96 -28.01 -27.51
N ALA A 13 22.83 -27.42 -26.69
CA ALA A 13 22.41 -26.52 -25.64
C ALA A 13 22.02 -25.18 -26.31
N LEU A 14 20.79 -25.11 -26.82
CA LEU A 14 20.15 -23.82 -27.08
C LEU A 14 19.76 -23.23 -25.72
N SER A 15 20.74 -22.65 -25.04
CA SER A 15 20.51 -21.66 -23.99
C SER A 15 20.08 -20.39 -24.68
N SER A 16 18.84 -20.39 -25.19
CA SER A 16 18.16 -19.17 -25.62
C SER A 16 18.23 -18.22 -24.43
N ALA A 17 18.91 -17.10 -24.61
CA ALA A 17 18.81 -15.96 -23.74
C ALA A 17 17.32 -15.57 -23.66
N ALA A 18 16.61 -16.13 -22.69
CA ALA A 18 15.39 -15.56 -22.18
C ALA A 18 15.82 -14.25 -21.52
N GLY A 19 15.97 -13.21 -22.35
CA GLY A 19 15.96 -11.85 -21.84
C GLY A 19 14.62 -11.72 -21.13
N CYS A 20 14.66 -11.70 -19.80
CA CYS A 20 13.52 -11.33 -18.99
C CYS A 20 13.15 -9.92 -19.45
N VAL A 21 12.16 -9.84 -20.35
CA VAL A 21 11.53 -8.55 -20.67
C VAL A 21 11.01 -8.07 -19.33
N ASP A 22 11.49 -6.90 -18.91
CA ASP A 22 10.92 -6.25 -17.75
C ASP A 22 9.46 -5.92 -18.09
N THR A 23 8.56 -6.75 -17.58
CA THR A 23 7.12 -6.67 -17.84
C THR A 23 6.45 -5.62 -16.97
N ASP A 24 7.20 -4.94 -16.11
CA ASP A 24 6.68 -3.82 -15.36
C ASP A 24 6.19 -2.75 -16.33
N ALA A 25 4.87 -2.63 -16.39
CA ALA A 25 4.14 -1.76 -17.30
C ALA A 25 3.68 -0.49 -16.59
N THR A 26 4.08 -0.27 -15.34
CA THR A 26 3.59 0.82 -14.52
C THR A 26 4.17 2.13 -15.03
N VAL A 27 3.32 2.94 -15.67
CA VAL A 27 3.67 4.26 -16.21
C VAL A 27 3.22 5.41 -15.32
N PHE A 28 2.40 5.10 -14.32
CA PHE A 28 1.90 5.99 -13.27
C PHE A 28 2.40 5.48 -11.91
N VAL A 29 2.20 6.25 -10.85
CA VAL A 29 2.54 5.80 -9.50
C VAL A 29 1.53 4.75 -9.03
N ASP A 30 2.03 3.59 -8.64
CA ASP A 30 1.26 2.52 -8.00
C ASP A 30 1.42 2.59 -6.47
N PRO A 31 0.39 3.06 -5.73
CA PRO A 31 0.43 3.16 -4.28
C PRO A 31 0.00 1.85 -3.60
N SER A 32 0.65 1.52 -2.48
CA SER A 32 0.23 0.41 -1.62
C SER A 32 0.37 0.78 -0.15
N ILE A 33 -0.55 0.26 0.68
CA ILE A 33 -0.48 0.38 2.15
C ILE A 33 -0.04 -0.95 2.74
N SER A 34 0.96 -0.91 3.59
CA SER A 34 1.49 -2.07 4.31
C SER A 34 1.61 -1.79 5.80
N GLU A 35 1.69 -2.86 6.59
CA GLU A 35 1.86 -2.83 8.04
C GLU A 35 0.86 -1.92 8.79
N PRO A 36 -0.45 -1.94 8.46
CA PRO A 36 -1.41 -1.10 9.16
C PRO A 36 -1.57 -1.54 10.61
N GLN A 37 -1.46 -0.59 11.53
CA GLN A 37 -1.70 -0.78 12.95
C GLN A 37 -2.65 0.28 13.47
N VAL A 38 -3.65 -0.14 14.25
CA VAL A 38 -4.61 0.76 14.87
C VAL A 38 -4.88 0.31 16.29
N LEU A 39 -4.84 1.26 17.21
CA LEU A 39 -5.12 1.09 18.62
C LEU A 39 -6.25 2.05 19.02
N LEU A 40 -7.33 1.49 19.54
CA LEU A 40 -8.38 2.21 20.24
C LEU A 40 -8.06 2.24 21.73
N THR A 41 -8.02 3.44 22.29
CA THR A 41 -7.78 3.68 23.73
C THR A 41 -9.00 4.35 24.35
N SER A 42 -9.37 3.90 25.54
CA SER A 42 -10.34 4.59 26.39
C SER A 42 -9.64 5.70 27.17
N ALA A 43 -10.21 6.91 27.15
CA ALA A 43 -9.74 8.06 27.89
C ALA A 43 -10.88 8.65 28.73
N ALA A 44 -10.55 9.50 29.70
CA ALA A 44 -11.53 10.12 30.60
C ALA A 44 -12.62 10.92 29.87
N LEU A 45 -12.34 11.38 28.64
CA LEU A 45 -13.25 12.19 27.83
C LEU A 45 -13.96 11.42 26.72
N GLY A 46 -13.62 10.14 26.49
CA GLY A 46 -14.17 9.36 25.38
C GLY A 46 -13.15 8.37 24.82
N THR A 47 -13.36 7.92 23.59
CA THR A 47 -12.45 7.00 22.89
C THR A 47 -11.54 7.78 21.95
N ALA A 48 -10.27 7.40 21.92
CA ALA A 48 -9.26 7.96 21.02
C ALA A 48 -8.65 6.83 20.19
N LEU A 49 -8.38 7.12 18.92
CA LEU A 49 -7.82 6.18 17.96
C LEU A 49 -6.46 6.69 17.51
N SER A 50 -5.44 5.85 17.62
CA SER A 50 -4.10 6.14 17.11
C SER A 50 -3.62 4.98 16.25
N GLY A 51 -2.77 5.26 15.28
CA GLY A 51 -2.22 4.21 14.44
C GLY A 51 -1.15 4.71 13.51
N ASP A 52 -0.60 3.76 12.77
CA ASP A 52 0.42 3.97 11.78
C ASP A 52 0.30 2.95 10.65
N PHE A 53 0.86 3.29 9.50
CA PHE A 53 0.99 2.42 8.34
C PHE A 53 2.12 2.93 7.43
N VAL A 54 2.65 2.04 6.59
CA VAL A 54 3.65 2.39 5.58
C VAL A 54 2.96 2.55 4.23
N LEU A 55 3.07 3.73 3.64
CA LEU A 55 2.60 4.02 2.29
C LEU A 55 3.77 3.92 1.31
N SER A 56 3.71 2.95 0.41
CA SER A 56 4.74 2.73 -0.60
C SER A 56 4.26 3.18 -1.97
N PHE A 57 5.15 3.83 -2.71
CA PHE A 57 4.94 4.32 -4.06
C PHE A 57 5.93 3.67 -4.99
N HIS A 58 5.42 3.06 -6.05
CA HIS A 58 6.23 2.48 -7.10
C HIS A 58 5.98 3.23 -8.41
N LEU A 59 7.05 3.69 -9.08
CA LEU A 59 6.96 4.21 -10.43
C LEU A 59 7.81 3.36 -11.35
N GLY A 60 7.17 2.65 -12.28
CA GLY A 60 7.84 1.70 -13.15
C GLY A 60 8.81 2.37 -14.14
N PRO A 61 9.71 1.58 -14.77
CA PRO A 61 10.76 2.09 -15.65
C PRO A 61 10.24 2.65 -16.98
N ARG A 62 8.95 2.45 -17.29
CA ARG A 62 8.30 2.92 -18.53
C ARG A 62 7.65 4.30 -18.39
N ALA A 63 7.66 4.90 -17.20
CA ALA A 63 7.15 6.24 -16.98
C ALA A 63 7.91 7.28 -17.83
N SER A 64 7.20 8.33 -18.27
CA SER A 64 7.76 9.39 -19.12
C SER A 64 8.72 10.33 -18.38
N GLY A 65 8.70 10.32 -17.05
CA GLY A 65 9.51 11.14 -16.17
C GLY A 65 9.22 10.83 -14.70
N ALA A 66 9.82 11.60 -13.79
CA ALA A 66 9.45 11.56 -12.38
C ALA A 66 8.01 12.06 -12.17
N SER A 67 7.37 11.59 -11.11
CA SER A 67 6.04 12.03 -10.69
C SER A 67 6.10 12.78 -9.36
N GLU A 68 5.24 13.78 -9.20
CA GLU A 68 4.91 14.38 -7.90
C GLU A 68 3.61 13.76 -7.37
N VAL A 69 3.68 13.23 -6.15
CA VAL A 69 2.56 12.62 -5.43
C VAL A 69 2.08 13.56 -4.34
N THR A 70 0.76 13.74 -4.20
CA THR A 70 0.11 14.45 -3.09
C THR A 70 -0.91 13.54 -2.42
N LEU A 71 -0.99 13.56 -1.08
CA LEU A 71 -2.02 12.83 -0.33
C LEU A 71 -3.33 13.63 -0.34
N GLN A 72 -4.46 12.97 -0.62
CA GLN A 72 -5.78 13.63 -0.60
C GLN A 72 -6.53 13.41 0.72
N GLY A 73 -6.43 12.21 1.29
CA GLY A 73 -7.07 11.86 2.56
C GLY A 73 -7.18 10.36 2.75
N PHE A 74 -7.39 9.97 4.02
CA PHE A 74 -7.56 8.58 4.43
C PHE A 74 -8.76 8.45 5.36
N SER A 75 -9.40 7.29 5.33
CA SER A 75 -10.50 6.87 6.19
C SER A 75 -10.22 5.48 6.76
N LEU A 76 -10.92 5.16 7.84
CA LEU A 76 -10.95 3.83 8.43
C LEU A 76 -12.34 3.23 8.21
N THR A 77 -12.41 2.09 7.54
CA THR A 77 -13.65 1.37 7.25
C THR A 77 -13.61 -0.05 7.79
N ASP A 78 -14.73 -0.76 7.74
CA ASP A 78 -14.73 -2.21 7.86
C ASP A 78 -14.07 -2.89 6.64
N GLU A 79 -13.90 -4.21 6.73
CA GLU A 79 -13.26 -5.03 5.70
C GLU A 79 -13.97 -5.01 4.34
N ASN A 80 -15.27 -4.76 4.33
CA ASN A 80 -16.12 -4.76 3.13
C ASN A 80 -16.34 -3.34 2.59
N GLN A 81 -15.84 -2.32 3.28
CA GLN A 81 -16.05 -0.89 3.01
C GLN A 81 -17.54 -0.49 3.06
N GLU A 82 -18.36 -1.22 3.83
CA GLU A 82 -19.80 -0.94 4.01
C GLU A 82 -20.02 0.06 5.15
N THR A 83 -19.22 -0.05 6.22
CA THR A 83 -19.24 0.83 7.38
C THR A 83 -17.99 1.70 7.41
N THR A 84 -18.15 3.01 7.55
CA THR A 84 -17.04 3.93 7.81
C THR A 84 -16.95 4.20 9.31
N PHE A 85 -15.85 3.76 9.94
CA PHE A 85 -15.57 4.04 11.35
C PHE A 85 -15.04 5.46 11.55
N VAL A 86 -14.15 5.91 10.67
CA VAL A 86 -13.59 7.28 10.69
C VAL A 86 -13.50 7.80 9.27
N ALA A 87 -14.27 8.84 8.96
CA ALA A 87 -14.37 9.38 7.60
C ALA A 87 -13.12 10.16 7.16
N SER A 88 -12.39 10.77 8.09
CA SER A 88 -11.16 11.51 7.80
C SER A 88 -10.16 11.31 8.93
N LEU A 89 -9.05 10.64 8.62
CA LEU A 89 -7.93 10.43 9.53
C LEU A 89 -7.01 11.66 9.48
N PRO A 90 -6.65 12.26 10.63
CA PRO A 90 -5.69 13.36 10.69
C PRO A 90 -4.27 12.79 10.54
N VAL A 91 -3.91 12.45 9.30
CA VAL A 91 -2.63 11.82 8.99
C VAL A 91 -1.46 12.80 9.12
N ASN A 92 -0.36 12.29 9.65
CA ASN A 92 0.95 12.92 9.73
C ASN A 92 1.96 11.99 9.06
N ALA A 93 2.46 12.41 7.91
CA ALA A 93 3.46 11.66 7.17
C ALA A 93 4.87 12.14 7.54
N ALA A 94 5.81 11.20 7.64
CA ALA A 94 7.21 11.50 7.92
C ALA A 94 7.90 12.27 6.77
N ALA A 95 7.37 12.18 5.55
CA ALA A 95 7.83 12.92 4.39
C ALA A 95 7.03 14.19 4.14
N THR A 96 7.66 15.18 3.49
CA THR A 96 6.96 16.39 3.02
C THR A 96 6.29 16.12 1.67
N PHE A 97 5.06 16.60 1.50
CA PHE A 97 4.31 16.51 0.25
C PHE A 97 4.19 17.90 -0.41
N PRO A 98 4.24 18.00 -1.75
CA PRO A 98 4.29 16.91 -2.72
C PRO A 98 5.62 16.13 -2.70
N LEU A 99 5.54 14.81 -2.88
CA LEU A 99 6.66 13.87 -2.83
C LEU A 99 7.07 13.46 -4.24
N THR A 100 8.35 13.59 -4.59
CA THR A 100 8.85 13.16 -5.90
C THR A 100 9.20 11.67 -5.92
N VAL A 101 8.63 10.92 -6.86
CA VAL A 101 8.97 9.52 -7.15
C VAL A 101 9.69 9.44 -8.49
N GLY A 102 10.91 8.91 -8.48
CA GLY A 102 11.73 8.77 -9.69
C GLY A 102 11.35 7.55 -10.54
N VAL A 103 11.69 7.58 -11.83
CA VAL A 103 11.47 6.44 -12.74
C VAL A 103 12.24 5.20 -12.27
N GLY A 104 11.55 4.06 -12.19
CA GLY A 104 12.09 2.78 -11.70
C GLY A 104 12.49 2.84 -10.23
N LYS A 105 11.78 3.64 -9.41
CA LYS A 105 12.06 3.79 -7.98
C LYS A 105 10.84 3.44 -7.15
N ASP A 106 11.17 2.92 -5.96
CA ASP A 106 10.28 2.71 -4.86
C ASP A 106 10.58 3.75 -3.77
N VAL A 107 9.53 4.34 -3.21
CA VAL A 107 9.62 5.26 -2.08
C VAL A 107 8.59 4.83 -1.04
N SER A 108 9.03 4.62 0.20
CA SER A 108 8.14 4.30 1.32
C SER A 108 8.12 5.45 2.32
N VAL A 109 6.93 5.75 2.83
CA VAL A 109 6.68 6.83 3.79
C VAL A 109 5.92 6.27 4.97
N ASP A 110 6.47 6.45 6.17
CA ASP A 110 5.75 6.18 7.41
C ASP A 110 4.66 7.24 7.60
N VAL A 111 3.43 6.79 7.82
CA VAL A 111 2.27 7.64 8.07
C VAL A 111 1.69 7.26 9.43
N SER A 112 1.52 8.24 10.29
CA SER A 112 0.87 8.09 11.59
C SER A 112 -0.41 8.90 11.64
N PHE A 113 -1.32 8.58 12.55
CA PHE A 113 -2.48 9.41 12.83
C PHE A 113 -2.90 9.26 14.29
N SER A 114 -3.58 10.29 14.81
CA SER A 114 -4.18 10.27 16.14
C SER A 114 -5.44 11.12 16.13
N THR A 115 -6.57 10.56 16.54
CA THR A 115 -7.81 11.31 16.77
C THR A 115 -7.83 11.86 18.19
N GLU A 116 -8.52 12.97 18.37
CA GLU A 116 -8.87 13.44 19.71
C GLU A 116 -9.85 12.49 20.38
N PRO A 117 -9.88 12.41 21.73
CA PRO A 117 -10.94 11.73 22.45
C PRO A 117 -12.32 12.27 22.06
N ASP A 118 -13.33 11.40 22.10
CA ASP A 118 -14.73 11.74 21.78
C ASP A 118 -14.98 12.07 20.31
N SER A 119 -14.19 11.50 19.39
CA SER A 119 -14.38 11.65 17.96
C SER A 119 -15.61 10.93 17.39
N GLY A 120 -16.57 10.54 18.24
CA GLY A 120 -17.79 9.82 17.85
C GLY A 120 -17.56 8.38 17.36
N ILE A 121 -16.43 7.78 17.74
CA ILE A 121 -16.04 6.43 17.30
C ILE A 121 -16.87 5.37 18.04
N ASP A 122 -17.56 4.50 17.29
CA ASP A 122 -18.23 3.33 17.84
C ASP A 122 -17.21 2.24 18.23
N ALA A 123 -16.79 2.30 19.50
CA ALA A 123 -15.84 1.35 20.06
C ALA A 123 -16.33 -0.10 20.03
N ASN A 124 -17.65 -0.33 20.13
CA ASN A 124 -18.18 -1.69 20.10
C ASN A 124 -18.08 -2.27 18.69
N ALA A 125 -18.32 -1.45 17.66
CA ALA A 125 -18.19 -1.88 16.27
C ALA A 125 -16.72 -2.23 15.91
N LEU A 126 -15.76 -1.40 16.37
CA LEU A 126 -14.32 -1.62 16.13
C LEU A 126 -13.74 -2.78 16.96
N CYS A 127 -14.11 -2.88 18.24
CA CYS A 127 -13.58 -3.91 19.15
C CYS A 127 -14.37 -5.22 19.11
N GLY A 128 -15.45 -5.30 18.32
CA GLY A 128 -16.33 -6.47 18.19
C GLY A 128 -15.76 -7.64 17.38
N GLY A 129 -14.49 -7.58 16.97
CA GLY A 129 -13.85 -8.60 16.13
C GLY A 129 -13.96 -8.34 14.62
N THR A 130 -14.51 -7.19 14.22
CA THR A 130 -14.54 -6.72 12.83
C THR A 130 -13.12 -6.37 12.38
N LEU A 131 -12.71 -6.84 11.21
CA LEU A 131 -11.47 -6.39 10.58
C LEU A 131 -11.68 -5.02 9.95
N ALA A 132 -10.67 -4.16 10.05
CA ALA A 132 -10.68 -2.81 9.50
C ALA A 132 -9.81 -2.72 8.24
N ARG A 133 -10.03 -1.68 7.43
CA ARG A 133 -9.18 -1.25 6.33
C ARG A 133 -8.88 0.24 6.42
N ILE A 134 -7.69 0.63 6.00
CA ILE A 134 -7.36 2.02 5.70
C ILE A 134 -7.60 2.21 4.20
N VAL A 135 -8.47 3.16 3.87
CA VAL A 135 -8.81 3.52 2.48
C VAL A 135 -8.39 4.96 2.27
N GLY A 136 -7.75 5.27 1.15
CA GLY A 136 -7.37 6.62 0.83
C GLY A 136 -7.21 6.84 -0.66
N SER A 137 -6.67 8.00 -1.01
CA SER A 137 -6.28 8.28 -2.39
C SER A 137 -5.10 9.24 -2.45
N ILE A 138 -4.37 9.15 -3.55
CA ILE A 138 -3.29 10.06 -3.90
C ILE A 138 -3.61 10.79 -5.21
N GLN A 139 -2.99 11.96 -5.40
CA GLN A 139 -2.89 12.61 -6.70
C GLN A 139 -1.48 12.38 -7.24
N ASP A 140 -1.39 11.82 -8.45
CA ASP A 140 -0.16 11.69 -9.23
C ASP A 140 -0.14 12.79 -10.30
N SER A 141 0.98 13.49 -10.47
CA SER A 141 1.13 14.53 -11.51
C SER A 141 1.14 13.99 -12.95
N LEU A 142 1.44 12.70 -13.15
CA LEU A 142 1.45 12.04 -14.46
C LEU A 142 0.08 11.47 -14.85
N GLN A 143 -0.86 11.39 -13.90
CA GLN A 143 -2.18 10.80 -14.11
C GLN A 143 -3.29 11.81 -13.80
N ASP A 144 -4.30 11.88 -14.67
CA ASP A 144 -5.50 12.66 -14.38
C ASP A 144 -6.36 11.95 -13.32
N GLY A 145 -6.77 12.71 -12.31
CA GLY A 145 -7.64 12.22 -11.22
C GLY A 145 -6.88 11.54 -10.09
N ALA A 146 -7.63 11.08 -9.08
CA ALA A 146 -7.08 10.47 -7.88
C ALA A 146 -6.91 8.96 -8.07
N THR A 147 -5.76 8.43 -7.64
CA THR A 147 -5.49 6.99 -7.59
C THR A 147 -5.87 6.47 -6.21
N PRO A 148 -6.85 5.54 -6.11
CA PRO A 148 -7.25 4.98 -4.82
C PRO A 148 -6.16 4.05 -4.29
N VAL A 149 -6.05 3.97 -2.96
CA VAL A 149 -5.19 3.02 -2.27
C VAL A 149 -5.96 2.41 -1.10
N THR A 150 -5.79 1.11 -0.87
CA THR A 150 -6.50 0.38 0.19
C THR A 150 -5.56 -0.64 0.82
N SER A 151 -5.54 -0.72 2.15
CA SER A 151 -4.79 -1.74 2.87
C SER A 151 -5.48 -3.10 2.78
N GLU A 152 -4.75 -4.18 3.05
CA GLU A 152 -5.36 -5.46 3.45
C GLU A 152 -6.18 -5.31 4.75
N PRO A 153 -7.16 -6.19 5.03
CA PRO A 153 -7.86 -6.19 6.30
C PRO A 153 -6.91 -6.46 7.47
N PHE A 154 -7.11 -5.77 8.58
CA PHE A 154 -6.32 -5.95 9.80
C PHE A 154 -7.17 -5.84 11.06
N GLY A 155 -6.69 -6.41 12.16
CA GLY A 155 -7.35 -6.33 13.47
C GLY A 155 -7.04 -5.01 14.18
N VAL A 156 -8.02 -4.46 14.88
CA VAL A 156 -7.84 -3.26 15.70
C VAL A 156 -7.50 -3.67 17.13
N GLY A 157 -6.40 -3.15 17.67
CA GLY A 157 -6.06 -3.28 19.08
C GLY A 157 -7.03 -2.47 19.93
N CYS A 158 -7.52 -3.03 21.03
CA CYS A 158 -8.44 -2.33 21.93
C CYS A 158 -7.96 -2.38 23.37
N THR A 159 -7.86 -1.19 23.97
CA THR A 159 -7.55 -0.98 25.39
C THR A 159 -8.66 -0.13 26.00
N LEU A 160 -9.72 -0.81 26.41
CA LEU A 160 -10.95 -0.21 26.94
C LEU A 160 -10.90 -0.06 28.46
#